data_AF-A0A661BQ74-F1
#
_entry.id   AF-A0A661BQ74-F1
#
_cell.length_a   1.000
_cell.length_b   1.000
_cell.length_c   1.000
_cell.angle_alpha   90.00
_cell.angle_beta   90.00
_cell.angle_gamma   90.00
#
_symmetry.space_group_name_H-M   'P 1'
#
loop_
_entity.id
_entity.type
_entity.pdbx_description
1 polymer ?
#
loop_
_entity_poly.entity_id
_entity_poly.type
_entity_poly.pdbx_seq_one_letter_code
_entity_poly.pdbx_strand_id
1 'polypeptide(L)'
;MSTTMITRREGLMAVVTILALIGLTSWLGASSRVADTMTYQGRLTDSIGIPVDGEVSLTLSMYHVPEGDSPLWTESHATVEVVEGIFTVFLGAVVPIPEEVLEVEELWLGVAVGVDPELAPRQQLTSVAFAVRAEEAEAVVEGGVTGDMIAEATITFDKLDPVCGEGEILIMTGSGWACSEPPCDSQPEVCDGVDNDCNGQVDEGFPGLGDTCEEGIGECRRVGHNQCTVDGMGVECNVTAGDPTDDICDYLDNDCDGVVDDPFRAGGVYGLDTHCGNCATDCTTIYARPNAFGVCNTMGPPTCAMTCCNVATSGHGCDGLFDYFDLNWIPNDGCEFQLRGDAIYVSADDPGASDLGDCGLGPEGTSGGGPPHYPCGSIDRGMERAFVTGRDTVVVASGRYEEQIELRDGQSLIGGHHPVTWAFDPNVNRSLIIGPAGSGHRKAVVGNGITATTLFQGFEVIGANASTPGANSYGIYIKDSSSGLVIDSNIVQAGAGAPGMAGANGVLGADGPGGSIGAATYNTDCSTAGAPMSPGGPGGQHQCQDPSTYPPGGGDDVFTSTSGGDGG
;
A
#
# COMPACT_ATOMS: atom_id res chain seq x y z
N MET A 1 -8.47 60.61 -22.57
CA MET A 1 -8.74 61.97 -22.05
C MET A 1 -10.18 62.02 -21.56
N SER A 2 -10.43 62.83 -20.52
CA SER A 2 -11.61 62.93 -19.66
C SER A 2 -13.03 62.64 -20.22
N THR A 3 -13.82 61.93 -19.40
CA THR A 3 -15.06 62.40 -18.71
C THR A 3 -16.04 63.26 -19.54
N THR A 4 -17.36 62.98 -19.58
CA THR A 4 -18.32 63.37 -18.50
C THR A 4 -19.73 62.76 -18.72
N MET A 5 -20.43 62.40 -17.62
CA MET A 5 -21.86 62.02 -17.61
C MET A 5 -22.78 63.23 -17.36
N ILE A 6 -23.96 63.30 -18.02
CA ILE A 6 -25.13 64.15 -17.62
C ILE A 6 -26.41 63.40 -18.04
N THR A 7 -27.03 62.58 -17.17
CA THR A 7 -28.23 62.85 -16.32
C THR A 7 -29.54 63.29 -17.01
N ARG A 8 -30.40 62.30 -17.31
CA ARG A 8 -31.82 62.11 -16.90
C ARG A 8 -32.67 63.36 -16.58
N ARG A 9 -33.57 63.74 -17.52
CA ARG A 9 -34.89 64.42 -17.38
C ARG A 9 -35.49 64.54 -18.81
N GLU A 10 -36.78 64.55 -19.11
CA GLU A 10 -38.05 64.36 -18.35
C GLU A 10 -39.17 63.97 -19.36
N GLY A 11 -40.29 63.32 -18.95
CA GLY A 11 -41.26 62.80 -19.94
C GLY A 11 -42.51 62.10 -19.40
N LEU A 12 -43.20 62.68 -18.41
CA LEU A 12 -44.41 62.11 -17.82
C LEU A 12 -45.68 62.48 -18.62
N MET A 13 -46.09 61.67 -19.60
CA MET A 13 -47.46 61.69 -20.15
C MET A 13 -47.82 60.38 -20.87
N ALA A 14 -48.48 59.45 -20.16
CA ALA A 14 -49.41 58.43 -20.72
C ALA A 14 -49.98 57.54 -19.59
N VAL A 15 -50.69 58.12 -18.62
CA VAL A 15 -51.50 57.35 -17.65
C VAL A 15 -52.96 57.44 -18.07
N VAL A 16 -53.40 56.58 -19.02
CA VAL A 16 -54.77 56.03 -19.21
C VAL A 16 -54.64 54.87 -20.22
N THR A 17 -54.25 53.68 -19.76
CA THR A 17 -54.48 52.33 -20.34
C THR A 17 -53.74 51.27 -19.52
N ILE A 18 -54.24 51.01 -18.30
CA ILE A 18 -53.86 49.85 -17.49
C ILE A 18 -55.14 49.03 -17.27
N LEU A 19 -55.00 47.69 -17.21
CA LEU A 19 -56.08 46.66 -17.14
C LEU A 19 -56.76 46.28 -18.48
N ALA A 20 -55.97 45.80 -19.47
CA ALA A 20 -56.48 44.96 -20.57
C ALA A 20 -55.41 44.10 -21.31
N LEU A 21 -54.24 43.82 -20.72
CA LEU A 21 -53.16 43.10 -21.44
C LEU A 21 -52.21 42.27 -20.54
N ILE A 22 -52.76 41.43 -19.66
CA ILE A 22 -52.03 40.35 -18.96
C ILE A 22 -52.82 39.06 -19.14
N GLY A 23 -52.79 38.52 -20.37
CA GLY A 23 -53.67 37.41 -20.76
C GLY A 23 -53.28 36.82 -22.10
N LEU A 24 -52.03 36.35 -22.21
CA LEU A 24 -51.50 35.53 -23.31
C LEU A 24 -50.16 34.89 -22.88
N THR A 25 -50.16 34.22 -21.72
CA THR A 25 -49.15 33.20 -21.42
C THR A 25 -49.45 32.00 -22.31
N SER A 26 -48.81 31.97 -23.48
CA SER A 26 -48.82 30.83 -24.38
C SER A 26 -48.45 29.57 -23.61
N TRP A 27 -49.37 28.61 -23.55
CA TRP A 27 -49.07 27.25 -23.08
C TRP A 27 -48.03 26.65 -24.03
N LEU A 28 -46.76 26.74 -23.64
CA LEU A 28 -45.75 25.80 -24.10
C LEU A 28 -46.08 24.48 -23.41
N GLY A 29 -46.87 23.65 -24.09
CA GLY A 29 -46.97 22.24 -23.74
C GLY A 29 -45.56 21.66 -23.84
N ALA A 30 -44.92 21.43 -22.69
CA ALA A 30 -43.68 20.70 -22.61
C ALA A 30 -44.01 19.24 -22.98
N SER A 31 -43.91 18.92 -24.27
CA SER A 31 -43.87 17.54 -24.71
C SER A 31 -42.56 16.96 -24.19
N SER A 32 -42.64 16.22 -23.08
CA SER A 32 -41.54 15.45 -22.54
C SER A 32 -41.22 14.34 -23.52
N ARG A 33 -40.31 14.62 -24.46
CA ARG A 33 -39.65 13.56 -25.21
C ARG A 33 -38.65 12.89 -24.27
N VAL A 34 -38.91 11.62 -23.98
CA VAL A 34 -37.88 10.72 -23.46
C VAL A 34 -36.73 10.70 -24.48
N ALA A 35 -35.51 10.45 -24.05
CA ALA A 35 -34.39 10.34 -24.98
C ALA A 35 -34.50 9.01 -25.74
N ASP A 36 -34.67 9.08 -27.06
CA ASP A 36 -34.75 7.90 -27.96
C ASP A 36 -33.37 7.20 -28.15
N THR A 37 -32.43 7.38 -27.22
CA THR A 37 -31.07 6.84 -27.26
C THR A 37 -30.61 6.36 -25.89
N MET A 38 -29.80 5.30 -25.87
CA MET A 38 -29.25 4.71 -24.64
C MET A 38 -27.72 4.81 -24.62
N THR A 39 -27.13 5.14 -23.47
CA THR A 39 -25.66 5.23 -23.34
C THR A 39 -25.05 3.84 -23.20
N TYR A 40 -24.03 3.56 -24.03
CA TYR A 40 -23.18 2.37 -23.89
C TYR A 40 -21.73 2.79 -23.66
N GLN A 41 -21.11 2.26 -22.61
CA GLN A 41 -19.71 2.49 -22.25
C GLN A 41 -19.00 1.14 -22.15
N GLY A 42 -17.79 1.07 -22.71
CA GLY A 42 -16.97 -0.14 -22.68
C GLY A 42 -15.50 0.18 -22.47
N ARG A 43 -14.73 -0.86 -22.12
CA ARG A 43 -13.27 -0.81 -22.05
C ARG A 43 -12.66 -1.70 -23.13
N LEU A 44 -11.89 -1.11 -24.02
CA LEU A 44 -11.16 -1.77 -25.09
C LEU A 44 -9.71 -2.01 -24.67
N THR A 45 -9.26 -3.25 -24.79
CA THR A 45 -7.87 -3.66 -24.60
C THR A 45 -7.37 -4.46 -25.80
N ASP A 46 -6.05 -4.50 -26.01
CA ASP A 46 -5.43 -5.44 -26.92
C ASP A 46 -5.48 -6.89 -26.40
N SER A 47 -4.94 -7.83 -27.18
CA SER A 47 -4.88 -9.26 -26.83
C SER A 47 -3.97 -9.61 -25.66
N ILE A 48 -3.24 -8.64 -25.11
CA ILE A 48 -2.33 -8.76 -23.96
C ILE A 48 -2.93 -8.04 -22.72
N GLY A 49 -4.08 -7.37 -22.88
CA GLY A 49 -4.79 -6.66 -21.80
C GLY A 49 -4.36 -5.20 -21.63
N ILE A 50 -3.58 -4.64 -22.55
CA ILE A 50 -3.19 -3.22 -22.53
C ILE A 50 -4.33 -2.37 -23.10
N PRO A 51 -4.72 -1.26 -22.44
CA PRO A 51 -5.73 -0.34 -22.97
C PRO A 51 -5.38 0.20 -24.36
N VAL A 52 -6.39 0.33 -25.23
CA VAL A 52 -6.25 0.92 -26.57
C VAL A 52 -6.66 2.39 -26.51
N ASP A 53 -5.77 3.29 -26.93
CA ASP A 53 -6.03 4.73 -26.96
C ASP A 53 -6.03 5.29 -28.39
N GLY A 54 -6.90 6.28 -28.66
CA GLY A 54 -7.02 6.97 -29.94
C GLY A 54 -8.39 6.81 -30.60
N GLU A 55 -8.49 7.15 -31.89
CA GLU A 55 -9.73 7.03 -32.65
C GLU A 55 -9.90 5.63 -33.25
N VAL A 56 -11.04 4.98 -32.98
CA VAL A 56 -11.45 3.69 -33.58
C VAL A 56 -12.82 3.81 -34.24
N SER A 57 -13.13 2.95 -35.21
CA SER A 57 -14.51 2.78 -35.68
C SER A 57 -15.17 1.60 -34.96
N LEU A 58 -16.40 1.77 -34.50
CA LEU A 58 -17.19 0.73 -33.83
C LEU A 58 -18.45 0.42 -34.63
N THR A 59 -18.75 -0.85 -34.82
CA THR A 59 -20.06 -1.32 -35.30
C THR A 59 -20.73 -2.07 -34.17
N LEU A 60 -21.94 -1.64 -33.81
CA LEU A 60 -22.71 -2.21 -32.71
C LEU A 60 -24.00 -2.81 -33.29
N SER A 61 -24.33 -4.01 -32.83
CA SER A 61 -25.46 -4.79 -33.36
C SER A 61 -26.25 -5.44 -32.24
N MET A 62 -27.58 -5.49 -32.38
CA MET A 62 -28.50 -6.10 -31.43
C MET A 62 -29.05 -7.42 -31.98
N TYR A 63 -29.19 -8.42 -31.11
CA TYR A 63 -29.59 -9.79 -31.45
C TYR A 63 -30.55 -10.37 -30.42
N HIS A 64 -31.38 -11.32 -30.82
CA HIS A 64 -32.25 -12.10 -29.91
C HIS A 64 -31.57 -13.34 -29.32
N VAL A 65 -30.29 -13.60 -29.65
CA VAL A 65 -29.51 -14.76 -29.20
C VAL A 65 -28.03 -14.39 -28.95
N PRO A 66 -27.35 -15.09 -28.02
CA PRO A 66 -25.95 -14.83 -27.71
C PRO A 66 -24.98 -15.11 -28.86
N GLU A 67 -25.31 -16.00 -29.80
CA GLU A 67 -24.45 -16.34 -30.96
C GLU A 67 -25.28 -16.73 -32.21
N GLY A 68 -24.69 -16.57 -33.40
CA GLY A 68 -25.06 -17.33 -34.61
C GLY A 68 -26.17 -16.78 -35.51
N ASP A 69 -26.96 -15.80 -35.06
CA ASP A 69 -28.05 -15.20 -35.86
C ASP A 69 -27.71 -13.84 -36.49
N SER A 70 -28.53 -13.39 -37.44
CA SER A 70 -28.52 -12.05 -38.02
C SER A 70 -28.93 -10.95 -37.03
N PRO A 71 -28.40 -9.73 -37.15
CA PRO A 71 -28.77 -8.63 -36.26
C PRO A 71 -30.20 -8.14 -36.53
N LEU A 72 -30.93 -7.86 -35.46
CA LEU A 72 -32.23 -7.16 -35.48
C LEU A 72 -32.03 -5.69 -35.87
N TRP A 73 -30.92 -5.10 -35.42
CA TRP A 73 -30.52 -3.72 -35.67
C TRP A 73 -29.00 -3.61 -35.64
N THR A 74 -28.45 -2.70 -36.42
CA THR A 74 -27.01 -2.41 -36.50
C THR A 74 -26.79 -0.92 -36.75
N GLU A 75 -25.85 -0.31 -36.04
CA GLU A 75 -25.29 1.00 -36.41
C GLU A 75 -23.76 1.01 -36.38
N SER A 76 -23.16 2.01 -37.03
CA SER A 76 -21.71 2.15 -37.13
C SER A 76 -21.27 3.57 -36.83
N HIS A 77 -20.40 3.73 -35.84
CA HIS A 77 -19.72 4.97 -35.51
C HIS A 77 -18.36 4.98 -36.22
N ALA A 78 -18.20 5.88 -37.20
CA ALA A 78 -16.98 5.96 -38.01
C ALA A 78 -15.75 6.44 -37.22
N THR A 79 -15.96 7.19 -36.13
CA THR A 79 -14.90 7.76 -35.30
C THR A 79 -15.41 7.82 -33.85
N VAL A 80 -14.77 7.04 -32.97
CA VAL A 80 -15.02 7.01 -31.52
C VAL A 80 -13.67 7.23 -30.84
N GLU A 81 -13.60 8.25 -29.98
CA GLU A 81 -12.41 8.54 -29.18
C GLU A 81 -12.35 7.57 -27.99
N VAL A 82 -11.20 6.92 -27.82
CA VAL A 82 -10.91 5.99 -26.72
C VAL A 82 -9.77 6.56 -25.87
N VAL A 83 -9.99 6.66 -24.56
CA VAL A 83 -9.04 7.26 -23.60
C VAL A 83 -8.89 6.34 -22.39
N GLU A 84 -7.66 5.93 -22.11
CA GLU A 84 -7.30 4.88 -21.13
C GLU A 84 -8.06 3.56 -21.38
N GLY A 85 -8.32 3.26 -22.66
CA GLY A 85 -9.17 2.17 -23.12
C GLY A 85 -10.68 2.39 -22.97
N ILE A 86 -11.15 3.47 -22.34
CA ILE A 86 -12.57 3.73 -22.15
C ILE A 86 -13.15 4.48 -23.36
N PHE A 87 -14.28 4.00 -23.88
CA PHE A 87 -15.08 4.69 -24.89
C PHE A 87 -16.53 4.83 -24.43
N THR A 88 -17.27 5.80 -24.96
CA THR A 88 -18.70 5.96 -24.72
C THR A 88 -19.41 6.34 -26.02
N VAL A 89 -20.50 5.63 -26.32
CA VAL A 89 -21.37 5.87 -27.49
C VAL A 89 -22.82 5.94 -27.05
N PHE A 90 -23.67 6.53 -27.89
CA PHE A 90 -25.12 6.59 -27.70
C PHE A 90 -25.78 5.70 -28.75
N LEU A 91 -26.34 4.57 -28.32
CA LEU A 91 -27.04 3.66 -29.20
C LEU A 91 -28.34 4.31 -29.70
N GLY A 92 -28.62 4.18 -30.99
CA GLY A 92 -29.77 4.82 -31.64
C GLY A 92 -29.47 6.21 -32.21
N ALA A 93 -28.26 6.74 -32.03
CA ALA A 93 -27.92 8.11 -32.43
C ALA A 93 -27.58 8.26 -33.92
N VAL A 94 -27.14 7.20 -34.59
CA VAL A 94 -26.87 7.16 -36.04
C VAL A 94 -28.00 6.48 -36.79
N VAL A 95 -28.48 5.34 -36.26
CA VAL A 95 -29.64 4.61 -36.78
C VAL A 95 -30.65 4.46 -35.63
N PRO A 96 -31.80 5.15 -35.63
CA PRO A 96 -32.80 5.01 -34.58
C PRO A 96 -33.18 3.55 -34.34
N ILE A 97 -33.29 3.16 -33.07
CA ILE A 97 -33.69 1.79 -32.68
C ILE A 97 -35.21 1.68 -32.88
N PRO A 98 -35.69 0.72 -33.71
CA PRO A 98 -37.12 0.46 -33.84
C PRO A 98 -37.71 -0.11 -32.54
N GLU A 99 -38.96 0.21 -32.24
CA GLU A 99 -39.70 -0.25 -31.07
C GLU A 99 -39.73 -1.79 -30.99
N GLU A 100 -39.87 -2.45 -32.15
CA GLU A 100 -39.92 -3.90 -32.29
C GLU A 100 -38.60 -4.61 -31.90
N VAL A 101 -37.50 -3.88 -31.71
CA VAL A 101 -36.21 -4.41 -31.22
C VAL A 101 -36.14 -4.40 -29.70
N LEU A 102 -36.97 -3.59 -29.03
CA LEU A 102 -37.03 -3.46 -27.57
C LEU A 102 -38.12 -4.34 -26.94
N GLU A 103 -39.08 -4.82 -27.73
CA GLU A 103 -40.19 -5.71 -27.31
C GLU A 103 -39.80 -7.21 -27.22
N VAL A 104 -38.52 -7.58 -27.35
CA VAL A 104 -38.07 -8.99 -27.36
C VAL A 104 -37.78 -9.53 -25.96
N GLU A 105 -38.03 -10.83 -25.74
CA GLU A 105 -37.81 -11.49 -24.43
C GLU A 105 -36.34 -11.47 -23.96
N GLU A 106 -35.38 -11.53 -24.90
CA GLU A 106 -33.94 -11.40 -24.62
C GLU A 106 -33.27 -10.54 -25.69
N LEU A 107 -32.42 -9.60 -25.25
CA LEU A 107 -31.66 -8.70 -26.13
C LEU A 107 -30.16 -8.78 -25.83
N TRP A 108 -29.35 -8.95 -26.87
CA TRP A 108 -27.90 -9.16 -26.80
C TRP A 108 -27.17 -8.15 -27.67
N LEU A 109 -26.18 -7.46 -27.13
CA LEU A 109 -25.33 -6.48 -27.82
C LEU A 109 -24.01 -7.12 -28.25
N GLY A 110 -23.76 -7.10 -29.57
CA GLY A 110 -22.47 -7.40 -30.19
C GLY A 110 -21.71 -6.13 -30.54
N VAL A 111 -20.38 -6.17 -30.42
CA VAL A 111 -19.48 -5.04 -30.71
C VAL A 111 -18.36 -5.54 -31.62
N ALA A 112 -18.18 -4.91 -32.77
CA ALA A 112 -17.05 -5.11 -33.68
C ALA A 112 -16.21 -3.83 -33.78
N VAL A 113 -14.88 -3.99 -33.77
CA VAL A 113 -13.91 -2.89 -33.77
C VAL A 113 -13.16 -2.88 -35.10
N GLY A 114 -13.18 -1.76 -35.82
CA GLY A 114 -12.46 -1.62 -37.08
C GLY A 114 -12.94 -2.60 -38.16
N VAL A 115 -12.08 -3.56 -38.48
CA VAL A 115 -12.31 -4.66 -39.45
C VAL A 115 -12.23 -6.04 -38.80
N ASP A 116 -12.09 -6.09 -37.48
CA ASP A 116 -11.94 -7.33 -36.74
C ASP A 116 -13.30 -8.05 -36.60
N PRO A 117 -13.31 -9.37 -36.36
CA PRO A 117 -14.54 -10.10 -36.03
C PRO A 117 -15.26 -9.50 -34.83
N GLU A 118 -16.59 -9.65 -34.80
CA GLU A 118 -17.41 -9.29 -33.62
C GLU A 118 -16.87 -9.98 -32.36
N LEU A 119 -16.76 -9.21 -31.28
CA LEU A 119 -16.25 -9.69 -29.99
C LEU A 119 -17.24 -10.68 -29.36
N ALA A 120 -16.70 -11.77 -28.81
CA ALA A 120 -17.46 -12.83 -28.15
C ALA A 120 -16.99 -13.01 -26.69
N PRO A 121 -17.91 -13.31 -25.75
CA PRO A 121 -19.35 -13.43 -25.92
C PRO A 121 -20.04 -12.08 -26.10
N ARG A 122 -21.25 -12.07 -26.70
CA ARG A 122 -22.13 -10.90 -26.72
C ARG A 122 -22.58 -10.55 -25.30
N GLN A 123 -22.79 -9.27 -25.04
CA GLN A 123 -23.27 -8.78 -23.75
C GLN A 123 -24.80 -8.79 -23.71
N GLN A 124 -25.41 -9.48 -22.75
CA GLN A 124 -26.86 -9.37 -22.54
C GLN A 124 -27.20 -7.95 -22.07
N LEU A 125 -28.22 -7.34 -22.67
CA LEU A 125 -28.82 -6.10 -22.20
C LEU A 125 -29.95 -6.46 -21.23
N THR A 126 -29.88 -5.94 -20.02
CA THR A 126 -30.85 -6.22 -18.95
C THR A 126 -31.37 -4.91 -18.35
N SER A 127 -32.61 -4.94 -17.85
CA SER A 127 -33.21 -3.80 -17.15
C SER A 127 -32.43 -3.45 -15.88
N VAL A 128 -32.19 -2.15 -15.66
CA VAL A 128 -31.68 -1.65 -14.38
C VAL A 128 -32.78 -1.66 -13.33
N ALA A 129 -32.44 -1.82 -12.04
CA ALA A 129 -33.42 -2.05 -10.96
C ALA A 129 -34.57 -1.03 -10.89
N PHE A 130 -34.30 0.25 -11.19
CA PHE A 130 -35.34 1.30 -11.24
C PHE A 130 -36.20 1.28 -12.52
N ALA A 131 -35.70 0.69 -13.61
CA ALA A 131 -36.44 0.55 -14.87
C ALA A 131 -37.36 -0.68 -14.88
N VAL A 132 -37.13 -1.69 -14.03
CA VAL A 132 -38.03 -2.85 -13.89
C VAL A 132 -39.45 -2.43 -13.48
N ARG A 133 -39.59 -1.35 -12.69
CA ARG A 133 -40.91 -0.77 -12.34
C ARG A 133 -41.58 0.01 -13.48
N ALA A 134 -40.95 0.18 -14.64
CA ALA A 134 -41.58 0.85 -15.79
C ALA A 134 -42.58 -0.05 -16.52
N GLU A 135 -42.52 -1.37 -16.32
CA GLU A 135 -43.52 -2.34 -16.84
C GLU A 135 -44.93 -2.05 -16.25
N GLU A 136 -45.01 -1.55 -15.01
CA GLU A 136 -46.24 -1.11 -14.37
C GLU A 136 -46.86 0.16 -15.01
N ALA A 137 -46.19 0.80 -15.99
CA ALA A 137 -46.66 2.02 -16.65
C ALA A 137 -47.37 1.79 -18.01
N GLU A 138 -47.35 0.58 -18.56
CA GLU A 138 -47.98 0.28 -19.86
C GLU A 138 -49.52 0.13 -19.75
N ALA A 139 -50.03 -0.17 -18.55
CA ALA A 139 -51.46 -0.21 -18.28
C ALA A 139 -51.80 0.44 -16.92
N VAL A 140 -52.76 1.35 -16.92
CA VAL A 140 -53.39 1.81 -15.67
C VAL A 140 -54.26 0.67 -15.14
N VAL A 141 -53.91 0.14 -13.97
CA VAL A 141 -54.69 -0.91 -13.28
C VAL A 141 -56.12 -0.44 -13.00
N GLU A 142 -57.06 -1.38 -12.87
CA GLU A 142 -58.44 -1.05 -12.50
C GLU A 142 -58.48 -0.35 -11.12
N GLY A 143 -59.02 0.87 -11.07
CA GLY A 143 -58.95 1.75 -9.89
C GLY A 143 -57.68 2.61 -9.77
N GLY A 144 -56.72 2.49 -10.70
CA GLY A 144 -55.44 3.21 -10.69
C GLY A 144 -55.51 4.72 -10.99
N VAL A 145 -56.71 5.27 -11.24
CA VAL A 145 -56.97 6.72 -11.24
C VAL A 145 -57.87 7.04 -10.05
N THR A 146 -57.29 7.65 -9.01
CA THR A 146 -58.05 8.11 -7.83
C THR A 146 -58.52 9.55 -8.01
N GLY A 147 -59.41 10.03 -7.13
CA GLY A 147 -59.92 11.41 -7.16
C GLY A 147 -58.81 12.46 -7.12
N ASP A 148 -57.77 12.24 -6.32
CA ASP A 148 -56.66 13.20 -6.10
C ASP A 148 -55.73 13.33 -7.32
N MET A 149 -55.72 12.33 -8.21
CA MET A 149 -55.00 12.39 -9.48
C MET A 149 -55.70 13.28 -10.52
N ILE A 150 -56.96 13.65 -10.26
CA ILE A 150 -57.79 14.49 -11.12
C ILE A 150 -57.79 15.90 -10.55
N ALA A 151 -56.99 16.79 -11.14
CA ALA A 151 -56.95 18.19 -10.70
C ALA A 151 -58.35 18.83 -10.76
N GLU A 152 -58.63 19.73 -9.80
CA GLU A 152 -59.94 20.34 -9.60
C GLU A 152 -60.53 20.90 -10.91
N ALA A 153 -61.80 20.60 -11.17
CA ALA A 153 -62.55 20.96 -12.39
C ALA A 153 -61.99 20.45 -13.74
N THR A 154 -61.06 19.47 -13.76
CA THR A 154 -60.56 18.91 -15.04
C THR A 154 -61.46 17.85 -15.68
N ILE A 155 -62.25 17.10 -14.91
CA ILE A 155 -63.39 16.34 -15.45
C ILE A 155 -64.60 17.26 -15.46
N THR A 156 -64.97 17.74 -16.65
CA THR A 156 -66.17 18.54 -16.87
C THR A 156 -67.35 17.65 -17.23
N PHE A 157 -68.58 18.12 -17.02
CA PHE A 157 -69.80 17.39 -17.41
C PHE A 157 -69.81 16.99 -18.90
N ASP A 158 -69.19 17.76 -19.79
CA ASP A 158 -69.05 17.42 -21.22
C ASP A 158 -68.22 16.15 -21.49
N LYS A 159 -67.52 15.61 -20.47
CA LYS A 159 -66.70 14.39 -20.53
C LYS A 159 -67.37 13.15 -19.92
N LEU A 160 -68.54 13.31 -19.32
CA LEU A 160 -69.30 12.24 -18.67
C LEU A 160 -70.68 12.12 -19.33
N ASP A 161 -71.01 10.95 -19.87
CA ASP A 161 -72.31 10.69 -20.52
C ASP A 161 -73.00 9.52 -19.79
N PRO A 162 -74.20 9.70 -19.21
CA PRO A 162 -75.06 10.89 -19.22
C PRO A 162 -74.78 11.90 -18.08
N VAL A 163 -75.19 13.15 -18.31
CA VAL A 163 -75.18 14.24 -17.31
C VAL A 163 -76.48 14.23 -16.49
N CYS A 164 -76.37 14.17 -15.16
CA CYS A 164 -77.51 14.22 -14.23
C CYS A 164 -77.95 15.64 -13.86
N GLY A 165 -79.18 15.78 -13.35
CA GLY A 165 -79.75 17.04 -12.88
C GLY A 165 -79.18 17.52 -11.54
N GLU A 166 -79.45 18.78 -11.20
CA GLU A 166 -79.05 19.39 -9.93
C GLU A 166 -79.75 18.67 -8.76
N GLY A 167 -79.00 17.89 -7.98
CA GLY A 167 -79.51 17.08 -6.86
C GLY A 167 -79.64 15.57 -7.14
N GLU A 168 -79.36 15.11 -8.36
CA GLU A 168 -79.35 13.67 -8.71
C GLU A 168 -77.92 13.12 -8.77
N ILE A 169 -77.71 11.88 -8.28
CA ILE A 169 -76.44 11.15 -8.41
C ILE A 169 -76.49 10.12 -9.54
N LEU A 170 -75.35 9.90 -10.20
CA LEU A 170 -75.19 8.91 -11.27
C LEU A 170 -74.96 7.51 -10.68
N ILE A 171 -75.95 6.62 -10.80
CA ILE A 171 -75.92 5.25 -10.29
C ILE A 171 -75.83 4.21 -11.42
N MET A 172 -75.05 3.16 -11.24
CA MET A 172 -74.94 2.07 -12.20
C MET A 172 -76.08 1.06 -12.00
N THR A 173 -77.00 0.98 -12.97
CA THR A 173 -78.10 0.01 -12.98
C THR A 173 -77.75 -1.23 -13.80
N GLY A 174 -78.55 -2.30 -13.71
CA GLY A 174 -78.45 -3.48 -14.59
C GLY A 174 -78.69 -3.22 -16.09
N SER A 175 -78.89 -1.95 -16.47
CA SER A 175 -79.06 -1.46 -17.84
C SER A 175 -78.10 -0.30 -18.20
N GLY A 176 -77.12 0.00 -17.34
CA GLY A 176 -76.15 1.11 -17.50
C GLY A 176 -76.35 2.25 -16.49
N TRP A 177 -75.57 3.31 -16.64
CA TRP A 177 -75.62 4.50 -15.77
C TRP A 177 -76.96 5.27 -15.91
N ALA A 178 -77.54 5.67 -14.79
CA ALA A 178 -78.79 6.43 -14.70
C ALA A 178 -78.77 7.36 -13.49
N CYS A 179 -79.64 8.38 -13.46
CA CYS A 179 -79.70 9.38 -12.39
C CYS A 179 -80.76 9.03 -11.34
N SER A 180 -80.50 9.27 -10.05
CA SER A 180 -81.50 9.11 -8.97
C SER A 180 -81.22 10.01 -7.75
N GLU A 181 -82.26 10.35 -6.99
CA GLU A 181 -82.14 10.96 -5.66
C GLU A 181 -81.79 9.90 -4.59
N PRO A 182 -80.81 10.13 -3.71
CA PRO A 182 -80.44 9.19 -2.64
C PRO A 182 -81.40 9.25 -1.43
N PRO A 183 -81.87 8.10 -0.90
CA PRO A 183 -82.63 8.06 0.35
C PRO A 183 -81.69 7.85 1.55
N CYS A 184 -81.67 8.79 2.50
CA CYS A 184 -80.92 8.66 3.74
C CYS A 184 -81.65 9.31 4.92
N ASP A 185 -81.55 8.68 6.10
CA ASP A 185 -82.16 9.10 7.38
C ASP A 185 -81.02 9.25 8.39
N SER A 186 -80.61 10.50 8.65
CA SER A 186 -79.28 10.81 9.19
C SER A 186 -79.00 10.19 10.57
N GLN A 187 -77.92 9.41 10.65
CA GLN A 187 -77.39 8.82 11.87
C GLN A 187 -76.16 9.62 12.34
N PRO A 188 -75.64 9.38 13.56
CA PRO A 188 -74.31 9.85 13.93
C PRO A 188 -73.24 9.15 13.10
N GLU A 189 -72.21 9.89 12.67
CA GLU A 189 -71.13 9.37 11.84
C GLU A 189 -70.33 8.25 12.54
N VAL A 190 -70.00 7.21 11.78
CA VAL A 190 -69.24 6.03 12.18
C VAL A 190 -68.14 5.84 11.13
N CYS A 191 -66.92 5.51 11.54
CA CYS A 191 -65.81 5.30 10.61
C CYS A 191 -66.00 3.96 9.90
N ASP A 192 -66.75 3.94 8.79
CA ASP A 192 -67.01 2.75 7.99
C ASP A 192 -66.95 2.98 6.47
N GLY A 193 -66.54 4.18 6.03
CA GLY A 193 -66.44 4.54 4.62
C GLY A 193 -67.79 4.89 3.98
N VAL A 194 -68.81 5.16 4.80
CA VAL A 194 -70.15 5.59 4.36
C VAL A 194 -70.50 6.90 5.04
N ASP A 195 -70.98 7.87 4.24
CA ASP A 195 -71.64 9.09 4.72
C ASP A 195 -72.92 8.70 5.48
N ASN A 196 -72.83 8.62 6.80
CA ASN A 196 -73.88 8.07 7.68
C ASN A 196 -74.84 9.17 8.18
N ASP A 197 -74.37 10.42 8.27
CA ASP A 197 -75.21 11.59 8.55
C ASP A 197 -75.79 12.26 7.28
N CYS A 198 -75.27 11.89 6.11
CA CYS A 198 -75.70 12.33 4.77
C CYS A 198 -75.50 13.83 4.51
N ASN A 199 -74.39 14.39 5.01
CA ASN A 199 -73.94 15.76 4.75
C ASN A 199 -73.17 15.93 3.42
N GLY A 200 -72.80 14.83 2.74
CA GLY A 200 -72.01 14.84 1.50
C GLY A 200 -70.49 14.73 1.71
N GLN A 201 -70.06 14.36 2.92
CA GLN A 201 -68.69 13.98 3.25
C GLN A 201 -68.73 12.56 3.85
N VAL A 202 -67.59 11.87 3.85
CA VAL A 202 -67.49 10.51 4.38
C VAL A 202 -66.53 10.55 5.56
N ASP A 203 -66.94 10.00 6.71
CA ASP A 203 -66.13 9.86 7.92
C ASP A 203 -65.56 11.21 8.46
N GLU A 204 -66.22 12.37 8.24
CA GLU A 204 -65.62 13.68 8.56
C GLU A 204 -65.47 13.97 10.07
N GLY A 205 -66.03 13.09 10.91
CA GLY A 205 -65.89 13.10 12.37
C GLY A 205 -64.58 12.54 12.91
N PHE A 206 -63.66 12.03 12.07
CA PHE A 206 -62.48 11.26 12.47
C PHE A 206 -61.13 11.96 12.15
N PRO A 207 -60.58 12.78 13.08
CA PRO A 207 -59.33 13.48 12.85
C PRO A 207 -58.16 12.54 12.54
N GLY A 208 -57.53 12.77 11.40
CA GLY A 208 -56.36 12.03 10.95
C GLY A 208 -56.67 10.75 10.18
N LEU A 209 -57.92 10.44 9.85
CA LEU A 209 -58.24 9.40 8.86
C LEU A 209 -57.56 9.73 7.52
N GLY A 210 -56.88 8.76 6.93
CA GLY A 210 -56.09 8.94 5.69
C GLY A 210 -54.74 9.66 5.86
N ASP A 211 -54.44 10.27 7.02
CA ASP A 211 -53.11 10.82 7.29
C ASP A 211 -52.05 9.70 7.31
N THR A 212 -50.84 10.03 6.87
CA THR A 212 -49.69 9.13 6.95
C THR A 212 -49.34 8.80 8.40
N CYS A 213 -49.16 7.52 8.69
CA CYS A 213 -48.72 7.01 10.00
C CYS A 213 -47.44 6.19 9.86
N GLU A 214 -46.67 6.08 10.94
CA GLU A 214 -45.41 5.35 10.98
C GLU A 214 -45.34 4.47 12.24
N GLU A 215 -45.15 3.17 12.05
CA GLU A 215 -45.04 2.19 13.15
C GLU A 215 -43.66 1.52 13.14
N GLY A 216 -43.09 1.29 14.32
CA GLY A 216 -41.76 0.70 14.49
C GLY A 216 -40.58 1.69 14.56
N ILE A 217 -39.42 1.14 14.90
CA ILE A 217 -38.12 1.82 15.07
C ILE A 217 -37.11 1.16 14.10
N GLY A 218 -36.03 1.86 13.74
CA GLY A 218 -34.97 1.31 12.90
C GLY A 218 -35.48 0.79 11.55
N GLU A 219 -34.95 -0.34 11.11
CA GLU A 219 -35.37 -1.04 9.88
C GLU A 219 -36.72 -1.76 10.01
N CYS A 220 -37.29 -1.85 11.22
CA CYS A 220 -38.68 -2.28 11.42
C CYS A 220 -39.68 -1.16 11.14
N ARG A 221 -39.25 0.07 10.87
CA ARG A 221 -40.15 1.18 10.58
C ARG A 221 -40.96 0.92 9.31
N ARG A 222 -42.29 1.02 9.41
CA ARG A 222 -43.23 0.89 8.29
C ARG A 222 -44.07 2.16 8.19
N VAL A 223 -44.24 2.64 6.97
CA VAL A 223 -45.09 3.80 6.66
C VAL A 223 -46.41 3.29 6.11
N GLY A 224 -47.51 3.80 6.64
CA GLY A 224 -48.87 3.47 6.21
C GLY A 224 -49.76 4.71 6.25
N HIS A 225 -51.07 4.47 6.31
CA HIS A 225 -52.08 5.49 6.54
C HIS A 225 -53.01 5.06 7.67
N ASN A 226 -53.58 6.03 8.38
CA ASN A 226 -54.62 5.77 9.35
C ASN A 226 -55.89 5.30 8.64
N GLN A 227 -56.42 4.16 9.06
CA GLN A 227 -57.69 3.57 8.63
C GLN A 227 -58.68 3.55 9.81
N CYS A 228 -59.95 3.31 9.55
CA CYS A 228 -60.94 3.10 10.60
C CYS A 228 -60.62 1.86 11.46
N THR A 229 -60.85 1.97 12.77
CA THR A 229 -60.80 0.83 13.69
C THR A 229 -61.94 -0.15 13.41
N VAL A 230 -61.76 -1.43 13.75
CA VAL A 230 -62.77 -2.50 13.52
C VAL A 230 -64.12 -2.25 14.22
N ASP A 231 -64.16 -1.39 15.25
CA ASP A 231 -65.39 -0.98 15.94
C ASP A 231 -66.03 0.31 15.39
N GLY A 232 -65.41 0.96 14.38
CA GLY A 232 -65.86 2.20 13.76
C GLY A 232 -65.78 3.44 14.65
N MET A 233 -65.14 3.35 15.83
CA MET A 233 -65.12 4.41 16.84
C MET A 233 -63.86 5.29 16.83
N GLY A 234 -62.89 5.00 15.95
CA GLY A 234 -61.66 5.77 15.85
C GLY A 234 -60.83 5.39 14.62
N VAL A 235 -59.57 5.81 14.62
CA VAL A 235 -58.59 5.49 13.58
C VAL A 235 -57.36 4.80 14.15
N GLU A 236 -56.80 3.86 13.40
CA GLU A 236 -55.56 3.13 13.72
C GLU A 236 -54.66 3.05 12.47
N CYS A 237 -53.35 2.90 12.66
CA CYS A 237 -52.43 2.79 11.54
C CYS A 237 -52.63 1.43 10.82
N ASN A 238 -52.75 1.45 9.49
CA ASN A 238 -53.01 0.23 8.71
C ASN A 238 -51.80 -0.72 8.58
N VAL A 239 -50.64 -0.33 9.09
CA VAL A 239 -49.41 -1.14 9.12
C VAL A 239 -48.99 -1.43 10.55
N THR A 240 -48.37 -2.59 10.75
CA THR A 240 -47.60 -2.89 11.97
C THR A 240 -46.12 -2.65 11.71
N ALA A 241 -45.32 -2.49 12.77
CA ALA A 241 -43.87 -2.59 12.67
C ALA A 241 -43.44 -3.89 11.98
N GLY A 242 -42.29 -3.85 11.29
CA GLY A 242 -41.63 -5.04 10.75
C GLY A 242 -41.12 -5.97 11.84
N ASP A 243 -40.86 -7.22 11.48
CA ASP A 243 -40.20 -8.18 12.37
C ASP A 243 -38.72 -7.81 12.55
N PRO A 244 -38.19 -7.79 13.80
CA PRO A 244 -36.78 -7.52 14.06
C PRO A 244 -35.89 -8.71 13.67
N THR A 245 -34.65 -8.41 13.31
CA THR A 245 -33.60 -9.37 12.96
C THR A 245 -32.32 -9.09 13.73
N ASP A 246 -31.49 -10.11 14.00
CA ASP A 246 -30.20 -9.92 14.69
C ASP A 246 -29.36 -8.84 13.99
N ASP A 247 -28.79 -7.92 14.78
CA ASP A 247 -28.01 -6.81 14.27
C ASP A 247 -26.78 -7.27 13.48
N ILE A 248 -26.60 -6.68 12.30
CA ILE A 248 -25.41 -6.81 11.46
C ILE A 248 -24.73 -5.44 11.41
N CYS A 249 -23.39 -5.40 11.39
CA CYS A 249 -22.68 -4.12 11.44
C CYS A 249 -22.77 -3.40 10.08
N ASP A 250 -23.86 -2.66 9.88
CA ASP A 250 -24.19 -1.93 8.65
C ASP A 250 -24.66 -0.48 8.90
N TYR A 251 -24.56 -0.01 10.14
CA TYR A 251 -24.98 1.31 10.62
C TYR A 251 -26.50 1.51 10.67
N LEU A 252 -27.28 0.42 10.65
CA LEU A 252 -28.72 0.41 10.83
C LEU A 252 -29.11 -0.22 12.18
N ASP A 253 -30.38 -0.16 12.50
CA ASP A 253 -30.98 -0.69 13.73
C ASP A 253 -31.92 -1.82 13.28
N ASN A 254 -31.36 -3.03 13.17
CA ASN A 254 -32.01 -4.17 12.53
C ASN A 254 -32.84 -5.00 13.52
N ASP A 255 -32.48 -4.98 14.81
CA ASP A 255 -33.24 -5.61 15.89
C ASP A 255 -34.30 -4.67 16.51
N CYS A 256 -34.25 -3.39 16.12
CA CYS A 256 -35.27 -2.38 16.35
C CYS A 256 -35.47 -2.01 17.83
N ASP A 257 -34.42 -2.18 18.64
CA ASP A 257 -34.38 -1.77 20.04
C ASP A 257 -34.15 -0.24 20.21
N GLY A 258 -33.70 0.43 19.16
CA GLY A 258 -33.37 1.86 19.13
C GLY A 258 -31.87 2.18 19.23
N VAL A 259 -30.98 1.17 19.20
CA VAL A 259 -29.53 1.31 19.32
C VAL A 259 -28.80 0.63 18.16
N VAL A 260 -28.53 1.42 17.12
CA VAL A 260 -27.69 1.02 15.96
C VAL A 260 -26.39 0.30 16.37
N ASP A 261 -26.17 -0.87 15.79
CA ASP A 261 -25.01 -1.76 15.90
C ASP A 261 -24.62 -2.10 17.37
N ASP A 262 -25.59 -2.27 18.26
CA ASP A 262 -25.40 -2.58 19.68
C ASP A 262 -24.35 -3.71 19.93
N PRO A 263 -24.39 -4.87 19.23
CA PRO A 263 -23.46 -5.98 19.49
C PRO A 263 -22.01 -5.65 19.13
N PHE A 264 -21.80 -4.64 18.26
CA PHE A 264 -20.51 -4.25 17.72
C PHE A 264 -19.88 -3.07 18.49
N ARG A 265 -20.59 -2.50 19.47
CA ARG A 265 -20.23 -1.24 20.13
C ARG A 265 -19.78 -1.38 21.58
N ALA A 266 -18.53 -1.85 21.77
CA ALA A 266 -17.89 -1.88 23.07
C ALA A 266 -17.74 -0.47 23.70
N GLY A 267 -18.51 -0.19 24.75
CA GLY A 267 -18.46 1.10 25.45
C GLY A 267 -19.12 2.26 24.68
N GLY A 268 -20.05 1.97 23.76
CA GLY A 268 -20.77 2.97 22.95
C GLY A 268 -20.03 3.42 21.69
N VAL A 269 -18.84 2.87 21.42
CA VAL A 269 -18.05 3.08 20.21
C VAL A 269 -17.76 1.74 19.54
N TYR A 270 -17.53 1.74 18.22
CA TYR A 270 -16.99 0.59 17.49
C TYR A 270 -15.60 0.25 18.04
N GLY A 271 -15.56 -0.69 18.98
CA GLY A 271 -14.40 -0.97 19.83
C GLY A 271 -13.97 -2.43 19.83
N LEU A 272 -14.55 -3.25 18.96
CA LEU A 272 -14.15 -4.64 18.76
C LEU A 272 -12.94 -4.70 17.83
N ASP A 273 -12.08 -5.70 18.02
CA ASP A 273 -10.91 -5.92 17.16
C ASP A 273 -11.29 -6.17 15.69
N THR A 274 -12.49 -6.69 15.43
CA THR A 274 -13.03 -6.94 14.07
C THR A 274 -13.86 -5.77 13.50
N HIS A 275 -14.22 -4.78 14.33
CA HIS A 275 -15.05 -3.63 13.96
C HIS A 275 -14.52 -2.39 14.70
N CYS A 276 -13.31 -1.96 14.37
CA CYS A 276 -12.62 -0.90 15.10
C CYS A 276 -12.81 0.48 14.47
N GLY A 277 -13.50 1.36 15.18
CA GLY A 277 -13.84 2.72 14.74
C GLY A 277 -14.98 2.79 13.72
N ASN A 278 -15.25 1.69 13.01
CA ASN A 278 -16.32 1.51 12.04
C ASN A 278 -16.52 0.01 11.76
N CYS A 279 -17.59 -0.36 11.06
CA CYS A 279 -17.97 -1.75 10.79
C CYS A 279 -17.07 -2.51 9.80
N ALA A 280 -16.26 -1.83 8.98
CA ALA A 280 -15.46 -2.46 7.93
C ALA A 280 -13.99 -2.70 8.35
N THR A 281 -13.60 -2.32 9.56
CA THR A 281 -12.19 -2.27 9.98
C THR A 281 -11.85 -3.40 10.96
N ASP A 282 -11.39 -4.52 10.40
CA ASP A 282 -10.91 -5.68 11.13
C ASP A 282 -9.39 -5.61 11.38
N CYS A 283 -9.01 -5.16 12.58
CA CYS A 283 -7.62 -5.08 13.02
C CYS A 283 -6.93 -6.46 13.03
N THR A 284 -7.67 -7.54 13.33
CA THR A 284 -7.13 -8.90 13.40
C THR A 284 -6.60 -9.36 12.04
N THR A 285 -7.24 -8.91 10.94
CA THR A 285 -6.76 -9.16 9.58
C THR A 285 -5.68 -8.16 9.14
N ILE A 286 -5.86 -6.86 9.43
CA ILE A 286 -4.91 -5.79 9.06
C ILE A 286 -3.51 -6.10 9.59
N TYR A 287 -3.41 -6.52 10.85
CA TYR A 287 -2.15 -6.87 11.52
C TYR A 287 -1.97 -8.38 11.76
N ALA A 288 -2.59 -9.24 10.94
CA ALA A 288 -2.17 -10.63 10.83
C ALA A 288 -0.75 -10.69 10.22
N ARG A 289 0.28 -10.68 11.08
CA ARG A 289 1.70 -10.60 10.70
C ARG A 289 2.56 -11.55 11.54
N PRO A 290 3.80 -11.86 11.14
CA PRO A 290 4.70 -12.67 11.94
C PRO A 290 4.86 -12.12 13.35
N ASN A 291 4.57 -12.96 14.34
CA ASN A 291 4.67 -12.67 15.77
C ASN A 291 3.91 -11.41 16.24
N ALA A 292 2.85 -11.03 15.52
CA ALA A 292 2.04 -9.85 15.83
C ALA A 292 0.56 -10.07 15.52
N PHE A 293 -0.29 -9.30 16.20
CA PHE A 293 -1.74 -9.31 16.01
C PHE A 293 -2.30 -7.89 16.16
N GLY A 294 -3.48 -7.66 15.60
CA GLY A 294 -4.15 -6.36 15.71
C GLY A 294 -5.19 -6.34 16.82
N VAL A 295 -5.24 -5.23 17.54
CA VAL A 295 -6.27 -4.92 18.55
C VAL A 295 -6.88 -3.54 18.28
N CYS A 296 -8.11 -3.34 18.73
CA CYS A 296 -8.75 -2.03 18.69
C CYS A 296 -8.32 -1.18 19.90
N ASN A 297 -7.53 -0.14 19.65
CA ASN A 297 -7.15 0.82 20.68
C ASN A 297 -8.27 1.85 20.87
N THR A 298 -8.96 1.76 22.02
CA THR A 298 -10.06 2.66 22.41
C THR A 298 -9.60 3.82 23.32
N MET A 299 -8.29 4.04 23.52
CA MET A 299 -7.75 5.21 24.23
C MET A 299 -7.80 6.48 23.37
N GLY A 300 -9.01 6.93 23.03
CA GLY A 300 -9.28 8.02 22.10
C GLY A 300 -10.33 7.61 21.06
N PRO A 301 -10.35 8.23 19.87
CA PRO A 301 -11.06 7.68 18.72
C PRO A 301 -10.55 6.25 18.45
N PRO A 302 -11.42 5.23 18.32
CA PRO A 302 -10.96 3.86 18.13
C PRO A 302 -10.13 3.72 16.85
N THR A 303 -8.95 3.12 17.00
CA THR A 303 -8.00 2.93 15.90
C THR A 303 -7.32 1.58 16.06
N CYS A 304 -7.05 0.88 14.95
CA CYS A 304 -6.27 -0.35 15.02
C CYS A 304 -4.84 -0.07 15.48
N ALA A 305 -4.35 -0.89 16.41
CA ALA A 305 -2.97 -0.92 16.84
C ALA A 305 -2.40 -2.33 16.67
N MET A 306 -1.17 -2.43 16.16
CA MET A 306 -0.42 -3.67 16.20
C MET A 306 0.09 -3.93 17.62
N THR A 307 0.00 -5.17 18.07
CA THR A 307 0.58 -5.65 19.33
C THR A 307 1.48 -6.85 19.05
N CYS A 308 2.71 -6.82 19.58
CA CYS A 308 3.62 -7.95 19.47
C CYS A 308 3.25 -9.11 20.40
N CYS A 309 3.49 -10.33 19.94
CA CYS A 309 3.45 -11.52 20.78
C CYS A 309 4.49 -11.42 21.90
N ASN A 310 4.11 -11.86 23.10
CA ASN A 310 4.97 -11.87 24.28
C ASN A 310 4.57 -13.03 25.19
N VAL A 311 5.37 -13.30 26.24
CA VAL A 311 5.14 -14.44 27.15
C VAL A 311 3.80 -14.40 27.92
N ALA A 312 3.13 -13.24 27.99
CA ALA A 312 1.80 -13.12 28.58
C ALA A 312 0.65 -13.27 27.55
N THR A 313 0.94 -13.13 26.25
CA THR A 313 -0.05 -13.27 25.18
C THR A 313 -0.08 -14.71 24.67
N SER A 314 -1.19 -15.40 24.93
CA SER A 314 -1.52 -16.69 24.29
C SER A 314 -2.81 -16.55 23.46
N GLY A 315 -2.83 -17.17 22.28
CA GLY A 315 -3.88 -16.93 21.28
C GLY A 315 -3.49 -15.86 20.25
N HIS A 316 -4.40 -15.51 19.34
CA HIS A 316 -4.15 -14.57 18.22
C HIS A 316 -2.95 -14.92 17.31
N GLY A 317 -2.54 -16.20 17.28
CA GLY A 317 -1.35 -16.65 16.57
C GLY A 317 -0.06 -16.66 17.41
N CYS A 318 -0.08 -16.10 18.62
CA CYS A 318 1.04 -16.13 19.57
C CYS A 318 1.14 -17.48 20.29
N ASP A 319 2.36 -17.97 20.49
CA ASP A 319 2.68 -19.20 21.22
C ASP A 319 2.78 -19.00 22.75
N GLY A 320 2.96 -17.76 23.21
CA GLY A 320 3.17 -17.40 24.61
C GLY A 320 4.53 -17.84 25.17
N LEU A 321 5.53 -18.10 24.32
CA LEU A 321 6.83 -18.63 24.74
C LEU A 321 7.97 -17.59 24.75
N PHE A 322 7.87 -16.54 23.94
CA PHE A 322 8.93 -15.54 23.77
C PHE A 322 8.38 -14.12 23.63
N ASP A 323 9.23 -13.14 23.95
CA ASP A 323 8.96 -11.72 23.75
C ASP A 323 9.45 -11.28 22.38
N TYR A 324 8.52 -10.79 21.56
CA TYR A 324 8.78 -10.23 20.24
C TYR A 324 8.61 -8.71 20.26
N PHE A 325 9.38 -8.03 19.41
CA PHE A 325 9.40 -6.58 19.31
C PHE A 325 9.44 -6.16 17.84
N ASP A 326 8.68 -5.10 17.53
CA ASP A 326 8.82 -4.27 16.34
C ASP A 326 9.92 -3.22 16.64
N LEU A 327 11.08 -3.33 16.02
CA LEU A 327 12.22 -2.44 16.28
C LEU A 327 12.34 -1.31 15.25
N ASN A 328 11.80 -1.51 14.04
CA ASN A 328 11.84 -0.53 12.96
C ASN A 328 10.62 0.42 12.95
N TRP A 329 9.60 0.13 13.75
CA TRP A 329 8.30 0.80 13.82
C TRP A 329 7.52 0.75 12.49
N ILE A 330 7.59 -0.38 11.80
CA ILE A 330 6.92 -0.65 10.52
C ILE A 330 5.93 -1.81 10.71
N PRO A 331 4.64 -1.53 11.02
CA PRO A 331 3.63 -2.57 11.27
C PRO A 331 3.32 -3.55 10.12
N ASN A 332 3.99 -3.41 8.97
CA ASN A 332 3.75 -4.21 7.78
C ASN A 332 4.60 -5.49 7.73
N ASP A 333 5.79 -5.54 8.33
CA ASP A 333 6.63 -6.76 8.41
C ASP A 333 6.46 -7.53 9.74
N GLY A 334 5.85 -6.92 10.75
CA GLY A 334 5.37 -7.59 11.97
C GLY A 334 6.22 -7.26 13.19
N CYS A 335 6.42 -8.22 14.09
CA CYS A 335 7.38 -8.09 15.18
C CYS A 335 8.54 -9.06 14.90
N GLU A 336 9.59 -8.50 14.33
CA GLU A 336 10.65 -9.20 13.63
C GLU A 336 11.80 -9.63 14.55
N PHE A 337 11.92 -8.99 15.72
CA PHE A 337 12.94 -9.31 16.70
C PHE A 337 12.41 -10.21 17.83
N GLN A 338 13.07 -11.35 18.07
CA GLN A 338 12.85 -12.23 19.22
C GLN A 338 13.93 -11.99 20.28
N LEU A 339 13.54 -11.59 21.49
CA LEU A 339 14.47 -11.44 22.61
C LEU A 339 14.86 -12.81 23.20
N ARG A 340 16.17 -13.04 23.31
CA ARG A 340 16.75 -14.31 23.77
C ARG A 340 17.47 -14.15 25.11
N GLY A 341 16.98 -14.87 26.12
CA GLY A 341 17.56 -14.86 27.47
C GLY A 341 18.95 -15.50 27.60
N ASP A 342 19.41 -16.22 26.57
CA ASP A 342 20.69 -16.92 26.47
C ASP A 342 21.75 -16.17 25.62
N ALA A 343 21.37 -15.08 24.93
CA ALA A 343 22.26 -14.31 24.07
C ALA A 343 22.72 -12.98 24.69
N ILE A 344 23.94 -12.53 24.39
CA ILE A 344 24.39 -11.14 24.60
C ILE A 344 24.37 -10.39 23.28
N TYR A 345 23.83 -9.17 23.32
CA TYR A 345 23.64 -8.32 22.15
C TYR A 345 24.74 -7.25 22.03
N VAL A 346 25.35 -7.13 20.85
CA VAL A 346 26.39 -6.15 20.53
C VAL A 346 26.02 -5.34 19.29
N SER A 347 26.10 -4.01 19.38
CA SER A 347 25.92 -3.11 18.24
C SER A 347 26.77 -1.86 18.43
N ALA A 348 27.59 -1.52 17.44
CA ALA A 348 28.33 -0.25 17.42
C ALA A 348 27.48 0.94 16.92
N ASP A 349 26.38 0.65 16.20
CA ASP A 349 25.57 1.65 15.49
C ASP A 349 24.22 1.95 16.20
N ASP A 350 23.89 1.22 17.27
CA ASP A 350 22.71 1.46 18.13
C ASP A 350 22.93 2.72 19.00
N PRO A 351 22.00 3.70 19.02
CA PRO A 351 22.17 4.96 19.77
C PRO A 351 22.34 4.79 21.30
N GLY A 352 21.79 3.71 21.87
CA GLY A 352 21.88 3.37 23.29
C GLY A 352 23.11 2.50 23.64
N ALA A 353 23.90 2.08 22.65
CA ALA A 353 25.04 1.19 22.84
C ALA A 353 26.04 1.74 23.86
N SER A 354 26.42 0.92 24.85
CA SER A 354 27.48 1.28 25.79
C SER A 354 28.14 0.07 26.43
N ASP A 355 29.39 0.20 26.85
CA ASP A 355 30.16 -0.90 27.46
C ASP A 355 30.02 -0.96 29.00
N LEU A 356 28.88 -0.52 29.53
CA LEU A 356 28.59 -0.47 30.96
C LEU A 356 28.41 -1.87 31.59
N GLY A 357 28.17 -1.91 32.90
CA GLY A 357 28.10 -3.14 33.70
C GLY A 357 26.99 -4.10 33.27
N ASP A 358 25.93 -3.56 32.68
CA ASP A 358 24.62 -4.12 32.43
C ASP A 358 24.26 -4.21 30.93
N CYS A 359 25.17 -3.81 30.03
CA CYS A 359 24.95 -3.87 28.58
C CYS A 359 24.67 -5.27 28.03
N GLY A 360 24.08 -5.32 26.84
CA GLY A 360 23.91 -6.54 26.06
C GLY A 360 22.75 -7.42 26.49
N LEU A 361 21.81 -6.89 27.28
CA LEU A 361 20.58 -7.60 27.65
C LEU A 361 19.57 -7.69 26.49
N GLY A 362 19.62 -6.76 25.55
CA GLY A 362 18.79 -6.65 24.35
C GLY A 362 19.05 -5.34 23.60
N PRO A 363 18.50 -5.13 22.40
CA PRO A 363 18.44 -3.84 21.72
C PRO A 363 17.68 -2.78 22.52
N GLU A 364 17.82 -1.49 22.16
CA GLU A 364 16.97 -0.43 22.75
C GLU A 364 15.46 -0.74 22.55
N GLY A 365 14.63 -0.37 23.53
CA GLY A 365 13.17 -0.62 23.51
C GLY A 365 12.73 -2.01 23.98
N THR A 366 13.64 -2.99 24.09
CA THR A 366 13.28 -4.41 24.36
C THR A 366 13.09 -4.78 25.84
N SER A 367 12.90 -3.80 26.74
CA SER A 367 12.88 -4.08 28.19
C SER A 367 11.60 -4.70 28.74
N GLY A 368 10.51 -4.76 27.96
CA GLY A 368 9.21 -5.29 28.41
C GLY A 368 8.63 -4.55 29.62
N GLY A 369 8.99 -3.27 29.82
CA GLY A 369 8.62 -2.49 31.01
C GLY A 369 9.56 -2.65 32.21
N GLY A 370 10.60 -3.48 32.08
CA GLY A 370 11.72 -3.57 33.02
C GLY A 370 12.78 -2.46 32.85
N PRO A 371 13.93 -2.58 33.53
CA PRO A 371 15.09 -1.70 33.33
C PRO A 371 15.50 -1.65 31.85
N PRO A 372 15.98 -0.48 31.34
CA PRO A 372 16.26 -0.32 29.91
C PRO A 372 17.26 -1.36 29.41
N HIS A 373 16.92 -2.03 28.33
CA HIS A 373 17.85 -2.84 27.55
C HIS A 373 18.57 -1.95 26.54
N TYR A 374 19.84 -2.27 26.31
CA TYR A 374 20.69 -1.66 25.29
C TYR A 374 21.87 -2.62 25.01
N PRO A 375 22.42 -2.64 23.79
CA PRO A 375 23.51 -3.55 23.43
C PRO A 375 24.85 -3.06 24.02
N CYS A 376 25.84 -3.96 24.06
CA CYS A 376 27.23 -3.54 24.27
C CYS A 376 27.77 -2.88 23.00
N GLY A 377 28.65 -1.88 23.15
CA GLY A 377 29.23 -1.14 22.02
C GLY A 377 30.41 -1.85 21.36
N SER A 378 31.10 -2.72 22.09
CA SER A 378 32.21 -3.55 21.59
C SER A 378 31.94 -5.06 21.73
N ILE A 379 32.52 -5.83 20.81
CA ILE A 379 32.43 -7.29 20.79
C ILE A 379 33.24 -7.89 21.95
N ASP A 380 34.43 -7.35 22.26
CA ASP A 380 35.22 -7.82 23.41
C ASP A 380 34.43 -7.66 24.72
N ARG A 381 33.70 -6.55 24.87
CA ARG A 381 32.79 -6.36 26.01
C ARG A 381 31.62 -7.33 26.00
N GLY A 382 31.03 -7.58 24.84
CA GLY A 382 29.98 -8.59 24.67
C GLY A 382 30.43 -9.99 25.08
N MET A 383 31.62 -10.41 24.64
CA MET A 383 32.24 -11.69 25.00
C MET A 383 32.56 -11.79 26.51
N GLU A 384 33.05 -10.71 27.12
CA GLU A 384 33.25 -10.65 28.58
C GLU A 384 31.91 -10.76 29.33
N ARG A 385 30.90 -10.00 28.92
CA ARG A 385 29.55 -10.03 29.52
C ARG A 385 28.91 -11.40 29.40
N ALA A 386 29.03 -12.07 28.25
CA ALA A 386 28.52 -13.41 28.05
C ALA A 386 29.18 -14.40 29.01
N PHE A 387 30.51 -14.34 29.14
CA PHE A 387 31.26 -15.21 30.04
C PHE A 387 30.87 -15.01 31.52
N VAL A 388 30.77 -13.75 31.97
CA VAL A 388 30.41 -13.40 33.36
C VAL A 388 28.95 -13.74 33.69
N THR A 389 28.04 -13.67 32.70
CA THR A 389 26.61 -14.01 32.87
C THR A 389 26.30 -15.48 32.61
N GLY A 390 27.25 -16.29 32.14
CA GLY A 390 27.03 -17.69 31.79
C GLY A 390 26.23 -17.90 30.50
N ARG A 391 26.21 -16.90 29.61
CA ARG A 391 25.61 -16.96 28.27
C ARG A 391 26.61 -17.53 27.27
N ASP A 392 26.14 -18.44 26.42
CA ASP A 392 26.96 -19.17 25.44
C ASP A 392 26.95 -18.53 24.04
N THR A 393 26.11 -17.51 23.85
CA THR A 393 25.87 -16.88 22.55
C THR A 393 26.08 -15.37 22.63
N VAL A 394 26.85 -14.82 21.69
CA VAL A 394 26.98 -13.38 21.45
C VAL A 394 26.50 -13.11 20.03
N VAL A 395 25.47 -12.29 19.88
CA VAL A 395 24.93 -11.83 18.60
C VAL A 395 25.37 -10.40 18.33
N VAL A 396 25.84 -10.15 17.12
CA VAL A 396 26.47 -8.88 16.72
C VAL A 396 25.73 -8.31 15.52
N ALA A 397 25.25 -7.08 15.67
CA ALA A 397 24.70 -6.29 14.57
C ALA A 397 25.77 -5.96 13.53
N SER A 398 25.38 -5.79 12.27
CA SER A 398 26.23 -5.22 11.23
C SER A 398 26.69 -3.83 11.69
N GLY A 399 27.97 -3.56 11.57
CA GLY A 399 28.61 -2.36 12.10
C GLY A 399 30.12 -2.51 12.03
N ARG A 400 30.86 -1.47 12.43
CA ARG A 400 32.33 -1.42 12.34
C ARG A 400 32.98 -1.54 13.72
N TYR A 401 33.71 -2.62 13.93
CA TYR A 401 34.35 -2.98 15.20
C TYR A 401 35.88 -2.98 15.05
N GLU A 402 36.57 -1.97 15.62
CA GLU A 402 38.03 -1.79 15.52
C GLU A 402 38.77 -2.37 16.75
N GLU A 403 38.78 -3.69 16.89
CA GLU A 403 39.23 -4.41 18.09
C GLU A 403 39.84 -5.78 17.76
N GLN A 404 40.52 -6.41 18.73
CA GLN A 404 41.14 -7.73 18.58
C GLN A 404 40.27 -8.77 19.32
N ILE A 405 39.54 -9.58 18.56
CA ILE A 405 38.58 -10.53 19.14
C ILE A 405 39.29 -11.77 19.70
N GLU A 406 39.10 -12.05 20.99
CA GLU A 406 39.45 -13.33 21.60
C GLU A 406 38.23 -14.26 21.71
N LEU A 407 38.18 -15.27 20.84
CA LEU A 407 37.18 -16.35 20.89
C LEU A 407 37.39 -17.21 22.14
N ARG A 408 36.30 -17.53 22.84
CA ARG A 408 36.31 -18.26 24.12
C ARG A 408 35.70 -19.65 23.97
N ASP A 409 36.21 -20.61 24.72
CA ASP A 409 35.75 -22.00 24.66
C ASP A 409 34.30 -22.11 25.13
N GLY A 410 33.44 -22.66 24.28
CA GLY A 410 32.00 -22.80 24.55
C GLY A 410 31.17 -21.53 24.31
N GLN A 411 31.72 -20.48 23.68
CA GLN A 411 30.99 -19.23 23.43
C GLN A 411 30.94 -18.88 21.93
N SER A 412 29.78 -19.07 21.33
CA SER A 412 29.51 -18.76 19.93
C SER A 412 29.36 -17.26 19.71
N LEU A 413 30.03 -16.76 18.67
CA LEU A 413 30.03 -15.36 18.26
C LEU A 413 29.43 -15.28 16.84
N ILE A 414 28.29 -14.60 16.73
CA ILE A 414 27.40 -14.63 15.56
C ILE A 414 27.17 -13.19 15.07
N GLY A 415 27.89 -12.78 14.04
CA GLY A 415 27.54 -11.61 13.22
C GLY A 415 26.46 -11.96 12.20
N GLY A 416 26.06 -10.99 11.38
CA GLY A 416 25.01 -11.23 10.38
C GLY A 416 23.62 -10.70 10.78
N HIS A 417 23.51 -9.85 11.80
CA HIS A 417 22.22 -9.25 12.21
C HIS A 417 22.09 -7.83 11.65
N HIS A 418 20.94 -7.48 11.07
CA HIS A 418 20.66 -6.10 10.64
C HIS A 418 20.65 -5.13 11.84
N PRO A 419 21.11 -3.87 11.76
CA PRO A 419 21.38 -3.07 12.96
C PRO A 419 20.14 -2.41 13.56
N VAL A 420 19.01 -2.41 12.84
CA VAL A 420 17.72 -1.91 13.33
C VAL A 420 16.81 -3.09 13.69
N THR A 421 16.47 -3.91 12.70
CA THR A 421 15.54 -5.04 12.84
C THR A 421 16.13 -6.30 13.47
N TRP A 422 17.47 -6.38 13.63
CA TRP A 422 18.18 -7.58 14.11
C TRP A 422 17.95 -8.87 13.30
N ALA A 423 17.32 -8.77 12.13
CA ALA A 423 17.09 -9.87 11.20
C ALA A 423 18.41 -10.53 10.78
N PHE A 424 18.48 -11.86 10.90
CA PHE A 424 19.69 -12.64 10.63
C PHE A 424 19.81 -13.01 9.15
N ASP A 425 20.83 -12.46 8.49
CA ASP A 425 21.37 -12.93 7.22
C ASP A 425 22.90 -12.78 7.25
N PRO A 426 23.67 -13.88 7.40
CA PRO A 426 25.13 -13.83 7.52
C PRO A 426 25.85 -13.53 6.19
N ASN A 427 25.12 -13.40 5.08
CA ASN A 427 25.66 -13.01 3.79
C ASN A 427 25.40 -11.54 3.47
N VAL A 428 24.26 -10.99 3.90
CA VAL A 428 23.87 -9.59 3.67
C VAL A 428 24.33 -8.68 4.82
N ASN A 429 24.05 -9.04 6.07
CA ASN A 429 24.21 -8.16 7.24
C ASN A 429 25.55 -8.39 7.97
N ARG A 430 26.64 -8.62 7.23
CA ARG A 430 27.95 -8.99 7.80
C ARG A 430 28.48 -7.92 8.76
N SER A 431 28.93 -8.35 9.93
CA SER A 431 29.60 -7.46 10.90
C SER A 431 31.09 -7.32 10.56
N LEU A 432 31.61 -6.09 10.53
CA LEU A 432 32.97 -5.80 10.08
C LEU A 432 33.94 -5.70 11.27
N ILE A 433 34.82 -6.68 11.41
CA ILE A 433 35.93 -6.69 12.37
C ILE A 433 37.19 -6.16 11.68
N ILE A 434 37.81 -5.14 12.25
CA ILE A 434 39.10 -4.60 11.80
C ILE A 434 40.11 -4.77 12.92
N GLY A 435 41.02 -5.73 12.74
CA GLY A 435 42.07 -6.01 13.71
C GLY A 435 42.97 -4.79 13.93
N PRO A 436 43.27 -4.40 15.18
CA PRO A 436 43.93 -3.14 15.48
C PRO A 436 45.38 -3.12 14.97
N ALA A 437 45.86 -1.91 14.66
CA ALA A 437 47.27 -1.67 14.37
C ALA A 437 48.15 -1.89 15.61
N GLY A 438 49.43 -2.18 15.41
CA GLY A 438 50.37 -2.35 16.52
C GLY A 438 51.70 -2.99 16.10
N SER A 439 52.54 -3.28 17.08
CA SER A 439 53.79 -4.02 16.90
C SER A 439 53.57 -5.54 16.93
N GLY A 440 54.62 -6.28 16.55
CA GLY A 440 54.62 -7.74 16.52
C GLY A 440 53.66 -8.34 15.49
N HIS A 441 53.31 -9.61 15.66
CA HIS A 441 52.35 -10.30 14.80
C HIS A 441 50.96 -9.69 14.97
N ARG A 442 50.31 -9.31 13.87
CA ARG A 442 48.91 -8.87 13.89
C ARG A 442 47.98 -10.06 13.78
N LYS A 443 46.90 -10.06 14.57
CA LYS A 443 45.83 -11.05 14.57
C LYS A 443 44.53 -10.28 14.77
N ALA A 444 43.55 -10.35 13.86
CA ALA A 444 42.27 -9.69 14.08
C ALA A 444 41.37 -10.55 15.00
N VAL A 445 41.30 -11.85 14.74
CA VAL A 445 40.59 -12.83 15.57
C VAL A 445 41.56 -13.90 16.08
N VAL A 446 41.46 -14.24 17.36
CA VAL A 446 42.30 -15.23 18.06
C VAL A 446 41.41 -16.30 18.68
N GLY A 447 41.65 -17.57 18.36
CA GLY A 447 41.08 -18.71 19.08
C GLY A 447 42.19 -19.57 19.67
N ASN A 448 42.15 -19.86 20.97
CA ASN A 448 43.19 -20.64 21.64
C ASN A 448 42.57 -21.62 22.65
N GLY A 449 42.68 -22.92 22.39
CA GLY A 449 42.18 -23.97 23.30
C GLY A 449 40.68 -24.23 23.20
N ILE A 450 40.05 -23.97 22.05
CA ILE A 450 38.60 -24.15 21.87
C ILE A 450 38.30 -25.63 21.61
N THR A 451 37.60 -26.27 22.54
CA THR A 451 37.31 -27.71 22.55
C THR A 451 35.83 -28.05 22.66
N ALA A 452 35.04 -27.19 23.30
CA ALA A 452 33.58 -27.23 23.31
C ALA A 452 33.00 -26.65 22.01
N THR A 453 31.70 -26.83 21.81
CA THR A 453 30.98 -26.29 20.65
C THR A 453 31.05 -24.76 20.65
N THR A 454 31.55 -24.18 19.58
CA THR A 454 31.74 -22.73 19.43
C THR A 454 31.65 -22.37 17.96
N LEU A 455 30.66 -21.55 17.60
CA LEU A 455 30.46 -21.09 16.23
C LEU A 455 30.96 -19.65 16.09
N PHE A 456 31.78 -19.39 15.08
CA PHE A 456 32.18 -18.05 14.65
C PHE A 456 31.68 -17.82 13.21
N GLN A 457 30.65 -16.99 13.03
CA GLN A 457 29.98 -16.81 11.73
C GLN A 457 29.50 -15.39 11.45
N GLY A 458 29.30 -15.06 10.17
CA GLY A 458 28.63 -13.83 9.73
C GLY A 458 29.49 -12.56 9.78
N PHE A 459 30.82 -12.69 9.77
CA PHE A 459 31.74 -11.57 9.81
C PHE A 459 32.44 -11.29 8.47
N GLU A 460 32.87 -10.05 8.29
CA GLU A 460 34.00 -9.66 7.45
C GLU A 460 35.18 -9.31 8.35
N VAL A 461 36.32 -9.98 8.18
CA VAL A 461 37.49 -9.85 9.06
C VAL A 461 38.66 -9.27 8.28
N ILE A 462 39.06 -8.04 8.61
CA ILE A 462 40.21 -7.35 8.01
C ILE A 462 41.38 -7.31 9.02
N GLY A 463 42.50 -7.92 8.67
CA GLY A 463 43.72 -7.86 9.47
C GLY A 463 44.56 -6.61 9.19
N ALA A 464 45.03 -5.93 10.23
CA ALA A 464 46.00 -4.84 10.09
C ALA A 464 47.35 -5.32 9.50
N ASN A 465 48.01 -4.44 8.74
CA ASN A 465 49.37 -4.66 8.26
C ASN A 465 50.37 -4.77 9.43
N ALA A 466 51.31 -5.69 9.34
CA ALA A 466 52.42 -5.80 10.28
C ALA A 466 53.57 -4.86 9.88
N SER A 467 54.11 -4.12 10.86
CA SER A 467 55.20 -3.15 10.65
C SER A 467 56.53 -3.56 11.31
N THR A 468 56.51 -4.55 12.20
CA THR A 468 57.69 -5.05 12.92
C THR A 468 58.44 -6.05 12.05
N PRO A 469 59.74 -5.88 11.74
CA PRO A 469 60.46 -6.79 10.84
C PRO A 469 60.34 -8.27 11.23
N GLY A 470 60.00 -9.12 10.25
CA GLY A 470 59.72 -10.54 10.45
C GLY A 470 58.36 -10.87 11.08
N ALA A 471 57.48 -9.89 11.31
CA ALA A 471 56.13 -10.15 11.82
C ALA A 471 55.11 -10.44 10.72
N ASN A 472 54.17 -11.31 11.04
CA ASN A 472 53.07 -11.75 10.16
C ASN A 472 51.80 -10.94 10.46
N SER A 473 50.92 -10.84 9.46
CA SER A 473 49.52 -10.46 9.66
C SER A 473 48.61 -11.67 9.46
N TYR A 474 47.72 -11.91 10.40
CA TYR A 474 46.71 -12.96 10.38
C TYR A 474 45.33 -12.30 10.47
N GLY A 475 44.40 -12.68 9.58
CA GLY A 475 42.98 -12.38 9.78
C GLY A 475 42.46 -13.16 10.98
N ILE A 476 42.52 -14.49 10.90
CA ILE A 476 42.17 -15.40 12.00
C ILE A 476 43.41 -16.22 12.39
N TYR A 477 43.69 -16.35 13.68
CA TYR A 477 44.76 -17.18 14.25
C TYR A 477 44.17 -18.18 15.24
N ILE A 478 44.21 -19.48 14.89
CA ILE A 478 43.71 -20.58 15.74
C ILE A 478 44.88 -21.41 16.27
N LYS A 479 44.82 -21.79 17.55
CA LYS A 479 45.82 -22.62 18.24
C LYS A 479 45.16 -23.57 19.25
N ASP A 480 45.71 -24.77 19.40
CA ASP A 480 45.31 -25.79 20.39
C ASP A 480 43.80 -26.13 20.44
N SER A 481 43.07 -25.89 19.36
CA SER A 481 41.62 -26.10 19.25
C SER A 481 41.26 -27.41 18.54
N SER A 482 40.05 -27.91 18.77
CA SER A 482 39.50 -29.14 18.18
C SER A 482 38.39 -28.83 17.16
N SER A 483 37.67 -29.87 16.71
CA SER A 483 36.43 -29.74 15.92
C SER A 483 35.25 -29.11 16.67
N GLY A 484 35.43 -28.70 17.94
CA GLY A 484 34.45 -27.89 18.66
C GLY A 484 34.30 -26.48 18.07
N LEU A 485 35.37 -25.92 17.51
CA LEU A 485 35.33 -24.64 16.80
C LEU A 485 34.85 -24.84 15.35
N VAL A 486 33.74 -24.19 15.01
CA VAL A 486 33.23 -24.05 13.64
C VAL A 486 33.40 -22.60 13.20
N ILE A 487 34.04 -22.40 12.04
CA ILE A 487 34.17 -21.11 11.37
C ILE A 487 33.35 -21.22 10.08
N ASP A 488 32.23 -20.50 9.99
CA ASP A 488 31.31 -20.59 8.86
C ASP A 488 30.91 -19.20 8.31
N SER A 489 30.54 -19.11 7.04
CA SER A 489 29.94 -17.90 6.46
C SER A 489 30.70 -16.60 6.75
N ASN A 490 32.04 -16.61 6.74
CA ASN A 490 32.91 -15.44 6.97
C ASN A 490 33.69 -15.03 5.71
N ILE A 491 33.95 -13.73 5.55
CA ILE A 491 34.94 -13.19 4.62
C ILE A 491 36.19 -12.83 5.42
N VAL A 492 37.38 -13.22 4.96
CA VAL A 492 38.63 -13.00 5.71
C VAL A 492 39.71 -12.45 4.78
N GLN A 493 40.18 -11.24 5.09
CA GLN A 493 41.29 -10.58 4.42
C GLN A 493 42.40 -10.28 5.44
N ALA A 494 43.54 -10.96 5.32
CA ALA A 494 44.72 -10.62 6.11
C ALA A 494 45.39 -9.34 5.56
N GLY A 495 46.13 -8.64 6.43
CA GLY A 495 46.99 -7.53 6.01
C GLY A 495 48.31 -8.01 5.44
N ALA A 496 49.16 -7.06 5.03
CA ALA A 496 50.53 -7.34 4.63
C ALA A 496 51.38 -7.79 5.82
N GLY A 497 52.23 -8.82 5.62
CA GLY A 497 53.34 -9.12 6.52
C GLY A 497 54.45 -8.07 6.41
N ALA A 498 55.25 -7.93 7.47
CA ALA A 498 56.40 -7.04 7.47
C ALA A 498 57.58 -7.66 6.69
N PRO A 499 58.48 -6.84 6.09
CA PRO A 499 59.72 -7.34 5.52
C PRO A 499 60.56 -8.14 6.52
N GLY A 500 61.32 -9.11 6.01
CA GLY A 500 62.31 -9.83 6.83
C GLY A 500 63.37 -8.88 7.40
N MET A 501 64.00 -9.29 8.51
CA MET A 501 65.11 -8.53 9.07
C MET A 501 66.32 -8.59 8.13
N ALA A 502 66.87 -7.43 7.76
CA ALA A 502 68.07 -7.35 6.93
C ALA A 502 69.24 -8.06 7.60
N GLY A 503 70.02 -8.82 6.82
CA GLY A 503 71.26 -9.44 7.30
C GLY A 503 72.29 -8.37 7.70
N ALA A 504 73.21 -8.72 8.60
CA ALA A 504 74.34 -7.86 8.90
C ALA A 504 75.20 -7.64 7.64
N ASN A 505 75.70 -6.42 7.45
CA ASN A 505 76.67 -6.13 6.40
C ASN A 505 77.86 -7.09 6.51
N GLY A 506 78.33 -7.60 5.37
CA GLY A 506 79.57 -8.37 5.31
C GLY A 506 80.75 -7.53 5.81
N VAL A 507 81.72 -8.17 6.45
CA VAL A 507 82.97 -7.51 6.83
C VAL A 507 83.68 -7.04 5.56
N LEU A 508 84.12 -5.78 5.53
CA LEU A 508 85.00 -5.28 4.48
C LEU A 508 86.19 -6.23 4.31
N GLY A 509 86.39 -6.73 3.10
CA GLY A 509 87.53 -7.59 2.80
C GLY A 509 88.83 -6.85 3.13
N ALA A 510 89.78 -7.55 3.76
CA ALA A 510 91.09 -6.97 4.00
C ALA A 510 91.79 -6.70 2.65
N ASP A 511 92.35 -5.50 2.49
CA ASP A 511 93.16 -5.16 1.33
C ASP A 511 94.28 -6.20 1.16
N GLY A 512 94.45 -6.69 -0.07
CA GLY A 512 95.59 -7.54 -0.40
C GLY A 512 96.89 -6.76 -0.15
N PRO A 513 97.97 -7.41 0.33
CA PRO A 513 99.24 -6.73 0.58
C PRO A 513 99.72 -6.06 -0.71
N GLY A 514 100.01 -4.76 -0.62
CA GLY A 514 100.45 -3.97 -1.77
C GLY A 514 101.67 -4.60 -2.45
N GLY A 515 101.59 -4.78 -3.77
CA GLY A 515 102.68 -5.32 -4.55
C GLY A 515 103.96 -4.49 -4.40
N SER A 516 105.09 -5.14 -4.14
CA SER A 516 106.39 -4.49 -4.05
C SER A 516 106.76 -3.78 -5.35
N ILE A 517 107.33 -2.57 -5.25
CA ILE A 517 107.75 -1.75 -6.38
C ILE A 517 108.71 -2.55 -7.28
N GLY A 518 108.35 -2.70 -8.57
CA GLY A 518 109.20 -3.37 -9.56
C GLY A 518 110.45 -2.56 -9.89
N ALA A 519 111.59 -3.23 -10.02
CA ALA A 519 112.85 -2.59 -10.41
C ALA A 519 112.86 -2.21 -11.91
N ALA A 520 113.47 -1.08 -12.25
CA ALA A 520 113.58 -0.60 -13.63
C ALA A 520 114.68 -1.34 -14.42
N THR A 521 114.45 -1.60 -15.72
CA THR A 521 115.40 -2.28 -16.62
C THR A 521 115.53 -1.60 -18.00
N TYR A 522 116.74 -1.64 -18.57
CA TYR A 522 117.14 -1.05 -19.87
C TYR A 522 117.19 -2.08 -21.02
N ASN A 523 116.92 -1.65 -22.27
CA ASN A 523 117.50 -2.19 -23.53
C ASN A 523 117.19 -1.23 -24.72
N THR A 524 118.12 -0.50 -25.35
CA THR A 524 119.00 -0.80 -26.53
C THR A 524 118.34 -1.16 -27.88
N ASP A 525 118.76 -0.45 -28.95
CA ASP A 525 118.20 -0.39 -30.32
C ASP A 525 118.39 -1.63 -31.21
N CYS A 526 117.45 -1.85 -32.17
CA CYS A 526 117.78 -1.95 -33.61
C CYS A 526 116.58 -1.90 -34.60
N SER A 527 116.70 -1.02 -35.61
CA SER A 527 116.05 -1.01 -36.96
C SER A 527 114.52 -0.93 -37.16
N THR A 528 114.09 0.27 -37.58
CA THR A 528 113.09 0.58 -38.65
C THR A 528 111.67 -0.02 -38.61
N ALA A 529 110.72 0.65 -37.93
CA ALA A 529 109.80 1.63 -38.56
C ALA A 529 108.51 1.87 -37.73
N GLY A 530 108.25 3.14 -37.33
CA GLY A 530 106.89 3.62 -37.04
C GLY A 530 106.47 3.86 -35.57
N ALA A 531 106.74 5.07 -35.08
CA ALA A 531 106.03 5.76 -33.97
C ALA A 531 106.17 5.19 -32.52
N PRO A 532 106.03 6.04 -31.48
CA PRO A 532 106.38 5.67 -30.10
C PRO A 532 105.30 4.84 -29.39
N MET A 533 105.75 3.87 -28.59
CA MET A 533 104.91 3.17 -27.62
C MET A 533 104.70 4.04 -26.38
N SER A 534 103.44 4.33 -26.05
CA SER A 534 103.06 4.92 -24.76
C SER A 534 102.98 3.85 -23.66
N PRO A 535 103.12 4.21 -22.37
CA PRO A 535 102.90 3.28 -21.26
C PRO A 535 101.50 2.67 -21.28
N GLY A 536 101.37 1.45 -20.75
CA GLY A 536 100.06 0.93 -20.33
C GLY A 536 99.47 1.84 -19.24
N GLY A 537 98.19 2.16 -19.35
CA GLY A 537 97.48 2.92 -18.31
C GLY A 537 97.40 2.15 -16.99
N PRO A 538 97.11 2.84 -15.87
CA PRO A 538 96.88 2.18 -14.59
C PRO A 538 95.73 1.17 -14.69
N GLY A 539 95.79 0.10 -13.87
CA GLY A 539 94.63 -0.77 -13.66
C GLY A 539 93.43 0.07 -13.23
N GLY A 540 92.29 -0.16 -13.88
CA GLY A 540 91.13 0.73 -13.78
C GLY A 540 90.68 0.94 -12.33
N GLN A 541 90.74 2.18 -11.86
CA GLN A 541 89.90 2.58 -10.72
C GLN A 541 88.45 2.66 -11.20
N HIS A 542 87.54 2.07 -10.44
CA HIS A 542 86.12 2.41 -10.56
C HIS A 542 85.92 3.82 -9.99
N GLN A 543 86.00 4.82 -10.86
CA GLN A 543 85.51 6.18 -10.59
C GLN A 543 84.22 6.41 -11.37
N CYS A 544 83.34 7.24 -10.80
CA CYS A 544 82.03 7.57 -11.37
C CYS A 544 82.16 8.25 -12.74
N GLN A 545 81.15 8.09 -13.60
CA GLN A 545 81.16 8.59 -14.98
C GLN A 545 81.14 10.13 -15.07
N ASP A 546 81.76 10.65 -16.13
CA ASP A 546 81.93 12.08 -16.42
C ASP A 546 80.64 12.70 -17.00
N PRO A 547 80.07 13.76 -16.40
CA PRO A 547 78.85 14.42 -16.89
C PRO A 547 79.00 15.14 -18.25
N SER A 548 80.20 15.36 -18.76
CA SER A 548 80.44 16.19 -19.95
C SER A 548 80.07 15.54 -21.29
N THR A 549 79.74 14.25 -21.30
CA THR A 549 79.33 13.52 -22.53
C THR A 549 77.83 13.56 -22.81
N TYR A 550 77.02 14.34 -22.08
CA TYR A 550 75.55 14.37 -22.24
C TYR A 550 74.92 15.78 -22.19
N PRO A 551 74.27 16.21 -23.28
CA PRO A 551 73.29 17.31 -23.24
C PRO A 551 72.00 17.01 -24.04
N PRO A 552 70.91 17.80 -23.88
CA PRO A 552 70.36 18.37 -22.64
C PRO A 552 68.82 18.13 -22.53
N GLY A 553 68.26 17.95 -21.32
CA GLY A 553 66.85 17.54 -21.21
C GLY A 553 66.13 17.66 -19.86
N GLY A 554 66.51 18.62 -19.01
CA GLY A 554 65.76 19.14 -17.85
C GLY A 554 64.80 18.22 -17.06
N GLY A 555 65.24 17.77 -15.87
CA GLY A 555 64.34 17.45 -14.74
C GLY A 555 64.55 16.09 -14.10
N ASP A 556 65.47 16.03 -13.13
CA ASP A 556 65.54 15.04 -12.06
C ASP A 556 65.76 13.55 -12.41
N ASP A 557 66.97 13.26 -12.93
CA ASP A 557 67.61 11.95 -12.74
C ASP A 557 67.96 11.73 -11.25
N VAL A 558 67.13 10.98 -10.53
CA VAL A 558 67.60 10.23 -9.35
C VAL A 558 68.15 8.90 -9.84
N PHE A 559 69.47 8.84 -10.02
CA PHE A 559 70.19 7.66 -10.50
C PHE A 559 69.87 6.43 -9.64
N THR A 560 69.20 5.45 -10.24
CA THR A 560 68.88 4.18 -9.60
C THR A 560 70.14 3.34 -9.45
N SER A 561 70.45 2.95 -8.21
CA SER A 561 71.29 1.78 -8.00
C SER A 561 70.52 0.56 -8.52
N THR A 562 71.08 -0.14 -9.50
CA THR A 562 70.54 -1.42 -9.96
C THR A 562 70.80 -2.50 -8.91
N SER A 563 69.91 -2.58 -7.92
CA SER A 563 69.76 -3.78 -7.11
C SER A 563 69.46 -4.96 -8.01
N GLY A 564 70.22 -6.04 -7.86
CA GLY A 564 70.08 -7.22 -8.71
C GLY A 564 68.89 -8.09 -8.32
N GLY A 565 68.24 -8.66 -9.35
CA GLY A 565 67.54 -9.94 -9.28
C GLY A 565 66.17 -9.94 -8.62
N ASP A 566 65.14 -10.09 -9.44
CA ASP A 566 63.87 -10.69 -9.01
C ASP A 566 64.12 -12.06 -8.38
N GLY A 567 63.45 -12.33 -7.26
CA GLY A 567 63.46 -13.62 -6.58
C GLY A 567 62.20 -13.79 -5.74
N GLY A 568 61.45 -14.86 -6.02
CA GLY A 568 60.43 -15.42 -5.13
C GLY A 568 60.99 -16.52 -4.23
#